data_AF-A0A3B8V853-F1
#
_entry.id   AF-A0A3B8V853-F1
#
_cell.length_a   1.000
_cell.length_b   1.000
_cell.length_c   1.000
_cell.angle_alpha   90.00
_cell.angle_beta   90.00
_cell.angle_gamma   90.00
#
_symmetry.space_group_name_H-M   'P 1'
#
loop_
_entity.id
_entity.type
_entity.pdbx_description
1 polymer ?
#
loop_
_entity_poly.entity_id
_entity_poly.type
_entity_poly.pdbx_seq_one_letter_code
_entity_poly.pdbx_strand_id
1 'polypeptide(L)'
;GKGYNRRAKKQLATAHAEIMAIDGACRHFSSWRLPEGSELYVTLEPCPMCMGAALNSRVDKIYFGAKEQKGRSLTNELAAANLLNHTTEVTGGVLEKECSAILSEFFVSLRSRLKAEKEAREQAKKTAEEEKNAAAIGEESETAEKSACDSGEENGN
;
A
#
# COMPACT_ATOMS: atom_id res chain seq x y z
N GLY A 1 -10.98 19.14 -3.99
CA GLY A 1 -11.09 17.66 -4.18
C GLY A 1 -10.79 16.94 -2.89
N LYS A 2 -10.81 15.61 -2.88
CA LYS A 2 -10.42 14.77 -1.72
C LYS A 2 -9.63 13.56 -2.20
N GLY A 3 -8.71 13.05 -1.40
CA GLY A 3 -7.86 11.92 -1.76
C GLY A 3 -7.29 11.20 -0.55
N TYR A 4 -6.89 9.94 -0.74
CA TYR A 4 -6.16 9.13 0.22
C TYR A 4 -5.19 8.22 -0.53
N ASN A 5 -4.12 7.78 0.13
CA ASN A 5 -3.07 7.00 -0.52
C ASN A 5 -3.62 5.68 -1.08
N ARG A 6 -3.37 5.42 -2.37
CA ARG A 6 -3.80 4.22 -3.10
C ARG A 6 -2.65 3.52 -3.81
N ARG A 7 -1.40 3.94 -3.58
CA ARG A 7 -0.20 3.41 -4.26
C ARG A 7 -0.16 1.89 -4.35
N ALA A 8 -0.25 1.21 -3.20
CA ALA A 8 -0.18 -0.25 -3.16
C ALA A 8 -1.42 -0.92 -3.76
N LYS A 9 -2.62 -0.37 -3.52
CA LYS A 9 -3.88 -0.95 -4.05
C LYS A 9 -4.01 -0.79 -5.57
N LYS A 10 -3.49 0.31 -6.13
CA LYS A 10 -3.55 0.59 -7.57
C LYS A 10 -2.29 0.18 -8.34
N GLN A 11 -1.23 -0.23 -7.64
CA GLN A 11 0.09 -0.46 -8.24
C GLN A 11 0.56 0.75 -9.08
N LEU A 12 0.29 1.95 -8.58
CA LEU A 12 0.55 3.20 -9.27
C LEU A 12 1.36 4.14 -8.37
N ALA A 13 2.61 4.43 -8.78
CA ALA A 13 3.56 5.20 -7.99
C ALA A 13 3.04 6.60 -7.60
N THR A 14 2.25 7.23 -8.49
CA THR A 14 1.72 8.58 -8.31
C THR A 14 0.40 8.64 -7.52
N ALA A 15 -0.16 7.50 -7.10
CA ALA A 15 -1.47 7.44 -6.43
C ALA A 15 -1.41 7.85 -4.95
N HIS A 16 -0.82 9.01 -4.68
CA HIS A 16 -0.74 9.68 -3.39
C HIS A 16 -2.02 10.46 -3.10
N ALA A 17 -2.26 10.79 -1.82
CA ALA A 17 -3.49 11.45 -1.40
C ALA A 17 -3.64 12.84 -2.04
N GLU A 18 -2.54 13.59 -2.08
CA GLU A 18 -2.42 14.95 -2.61
C GLU A 18 -2.71 14.98 -4.11
N ILE A 19 -2.11 14.05 -4.87
CA ILE A 19 -2.34 13.92 -6.31
C ILE A 19 -3.82 13.66 -6.60
N MET A 20 -4.44 12.74 -5.86
CA MET A 20 -5.87 12.44 -6.04
C MET A 20 -6.77 13.60 -5.62
N ALA A 21 -6.41 14.33 -4.57
CA ALA A 21 -7.16 15.50 -4.11
C ALA A 21 -7.10 16.65 -5.11
N ILE A 22 -5.91 16.92 -5.68
CA ILE A 22 -5.68 17.91 -6.73
C ILE A 22 -6.42 17.50 -8.00
N ASP A 23 -6.29 16.25 -8.47
CA ASP A 23 -7.03 15.75 -9.64
C ASP A 23 -8.55 15.96 -9.48
N GLY A 24 -9.09 15.58 -8.32
CA GLY A 24 -10.51 15.80 -8.02
C GLY A 24 -10.90 17.28 -7.96
N ALA A 25 -9.99 18.18 -7.54
CA ALA A 25 -10.21 19.62 -7.55
C ALA A 25 -10.20 20.18 -8.98
N CYS A 26 -9.21 19.80 -9.78
CA CYS A 26 -9.09 20.23 -11.18
C CYS A 26 -10.30 19.81 -12.01
N ARG A 27 -10.77 18.57 -11.82
CA ARG A 27 -11.99 18.07 -12.49
C ARG A 27 -13.24 18.82 -12.05
N HIS A 28 -13.34 19.19 -10.78
CA HIS A 28 -14.48 19.99 -10.28
C HIS A 28 -14.53 21.38 -10.93
N PHE A 29 -13.38 22.06 -11.02
CA PHE A 29 -13.29 23.38 -11.65
C PHE A 29 -13.14 23.33 -13.18
N SER A 30 -13.06 22.13 -13.77
CA SER A 30 -12.74 21.94 -15.19
C SER A 30 -11.51 22.73 -15.64
N SER A 31 -10.52 22.84 -14.75
CA SER A 31 -9.31 23.65 -14.95
C SER A 31 -8.16 22.98 -14.22
N TRP A 32 -6.98 22.98 -14.84
CA TRP A 32 -5.75 22.56 -14.17
C TRP A 32 -5.20 23.64 -13.22
N ARG A 33 -5.60 24.90 -13.42
CA ARG A 33 -5.33 26.01 -12.49
C ARG A 33 -6.45 26.05 -11.47
N LEU A 34 -6.12 25.76 -10.22
CA LEU A 34 -7.04 25.94 -9.12
C LEU A 34 -7.27 27.45 -8.88
N PRO A 35 -8.47 27.86 -8.42
CA PRO A 35 -8.76 29.25 -8.13
C PRO A 35 -7.86 29.82 -7.04
N GLU A 36 -7.67 31.12 -7.04
CA GLU A 36 -7.02 31.85 -5.94
C GLU A 36 -7.76 31.60 -4.61
N GLY A 37 -7.00 31.48 -3.53
CA GLY A 37 -7.44 31.00 -2.22
C GLY A 37 -7.51 29.48 -2.10
N SER A 38 -6.88 28.71 -3.01
CA SER A 38 -6.92 27.25 -2.93
C SER A 38 -5.94 26.69 -1.89
N GLU A 39 -6.49 25.95 -0.92
CA GLU A 39 -5.74 25.40 0.21
C GLU A 39 -5.75 23.86 0.19
N LEU A 40 -4.59 23.25 0.44
CA LEU A 40 -4.43 21.80 0.52
C LEU A 40 -4.09 21.38 1.96
N TYR A 41 -4.90 20.51 2.52
CA TYR A 41 -4.67 19.91 3.83
C TYR A 41 -4.24 18.45 3.68
N VAL A 42 -3.14 18.06 4.31
CA VAL A 42 -2.59 16.70 4.24
C VAL A 42 -2.11 16.22 5.61
N THR A 43 -2.39 14.97 5.97
CA THR A 43 -2.03 14.46 7.31
C THR A 43 -0.54 14.19 7.49
N LEU A 44 0.18 13.93 6.39
CA LEU A 44 1.63 13.72 6.36
C LEU A 44 2.26 14.76 5.44
N GLU A 45 3.46 15.22 5.79
CA GLU A 45 4.26 16.10 4.95
C GLU A 45 4.34 15.61 3.49
N PRO A 46 4.04 16.47 2.50
CA PRO A 46 4.00 16.08 1.10
C PRO A 46 5.41 15.81 0.55
N CYS A 47 5.54 14.76 -0.25
CA CYS A 47 6.81 14.45 -0.91
C CYS A 47 7.10 15.41 -2.09
N PRO A 48 8.33 15.41 -2.67
CA PRO A 48 8.69 16.29 -3.77
C PRO A 48 7.75 16.21 -4.99
N MET A 49 7.24 15.02 -5.31
CA MET A 49 6.26 14.82 -6.38
C MET A 49 4.96 15.58 -6.09
N CYS A 50 4.44 15.46 -4.87
CA CYS A 50 3.19 16.11 -4.45
C CYS A 50 3.35 17.63 -4.35
N MET A 51 4.50 18.09 -3.87
CA MET A 51 4.85 19.52 -3.87
C MET A 51 4.89 20.08 -5.30
N GLY A 52 5.54 19.37 -6.23
CA GLY A 52 5.54 19.77 -7.64
C GLY A 52 4.14 19.83 -8.24
N ALA A 53 3.27 18.87 -7.91
CA ALA A 53 1.88 18.90 -8.36
C ALA A 53 1.10 20.10 -7.81
N ALA A 54 1.24 20.41 -6.52
CA ALA A 54 0.60 21.56 -5.89
C ALA A 54 1.02 22.87 -6.57
N LEU A 55 2.32 23.08 -6.77
CA LEU A 55 2.88 24.25 -7.47
C LEU A 55 2.35 24.37 -8.91
N ASN A 56 2.32 23.27 -9.68
CA ASN A 56 1.78 23.26 -11.04
C ASN A 56 0.29 23.60 -11.08
N SER A 57 -0.47 23.12 -10.09
CA SER A 57 -1.91 23.34 -9.98
C SER A 57 -2.31 24.68 -9.35
N ARG A 58 -1.35 25.52 -8.94
CA ARG A 58 -1.59 26.83 -8.30
C ARG A 58 -2.28 26.72 -6.94
N VAL A 59 -1.90 25.73 -6.13
CA VAL A 59 -2.30 25.71 -4.72
C VAL A 59 -1.58 26.86 -4.00
N ASP A 60 -2.32 27.71 -3.31
CA ASP A 60 -1.75 28.87 -2.64
C ASP A 60 -1.14 28.50 -1.29
N LYS A 61 -1.79 27.61 -0.55
CA LYS A 61 -1.35 27.20 0.78
C LYS A 61 -1.44 25.71 1.00
N ILE A 62 -0.42 25.16 1.66
CA ILE A 62 -0.37 23.77 2.09
C ILE A 62 -0.26 23.72 3.60
N TYR A 63 -1.17 22.99 4.22
CA TYR A 63 -1.17 22.68 5.64
C TYR A 63 -0.91 21.19 5.82
N PHE A 64 0.10 20.84 6.61
CA PHE A 64 0.38 19.44 6.92
C PHE A 64 0.52 19.15 8.42
N GLY A 65 0.16 17.93 8.80
CA GLY A 65 0.22 17.48 10.18
C GLY A 65 1.58 16.92 10.58
N ALA A 66 1.76 15.60 10.40
CA ALA A 66 2.99 14.92 10.75
C ALA A 66 4.12 15.23 9.77
N LYS A 67 5.36 15.37 10.28
CA LYS A 67 6.57 15.49 9.45
C LYS A 67 7.00 14.13 8.90
N GLU A 68 7.60 14.11 7.71
CA GLU A 68 8.22 12.92 7.16
C GLU A 68 9.55 12.65 7.89
N GLN A 69 9.66 11.49 8.53
CA GLN A 69 10.83 11.14 9.36
C GLN A 69 11.88 10.28 8.65
N LYS A 70 11.49 9.57 7.59
CA LYS A 70 12.36 8.61 6.88
C LYS A 70 13.02 9.23 5.65
N GLY A 71 12.34 10.19 5.03
CA GLY A 71 12.84 10.92 3.87
C GLY A 71 13.59 12.20 4.25
N ARG A 72 14.17 12.85 3.25
CA ARG A 72 14.58 14.25 3.37
C ARG A 72 13.33 15.13 3.20
N SER A 73 13.02 15.92 4.22
CA SER A 73 12.08 17.04 4.07
C SER A 73 12.67 18.05 3.08
N LEU A 74 11.90 18.35 2.03
CA LEU A 74 12.22 19.35 1.02
C LEU A 74 11.06 20.35 0.83
N THR A 75 10.08 20.31 1.73
CA THR A 75 8.80 21.00 1.54
C THR A 75 9.00 22.52 1.52
N ASN A 76 9.79 23.04 2.46
CA ASN A 76 10.09 24.47 2.54
C ASN A 76 11.02 24.91 1.42
N GLU A 77 12.01 24.08 1.09
CA GLU A 77 12.97 24.32 0.01
C GLU A 77 12.23 24.41 -1.33
N LEU A 78 11.33 23.47 -1.62
CA LEU A 78 10.57 23.46 -2.87
C LEU A 78 9.57 24.61 -2.94
N ALA A 79 8.94 24.97 -1.83
CA ALA A 79 8.06 26.13 -1.74
C ALA A 79 8.81 27.45 -2.03
N ALA A 80 10.04 27.58 -1.52
CA ALA A 80 10.89 28.76 -1.67
C ALA A 80 11.77 28.75 -2.94
N ALA A 81 11.88 27.62 -3.65
CA ALA A 81 12.82 27.45 -4.76
C ALA A 81 12.46 28.26 -6.02
N ASN A 82 11.30 28.92 -6.05
CA ASN A 82 10.85 29.76 -7.17
C ASN A 82 10.97 29.06 -8.54
N LEU A 83 10.63 27.77 -8.59
CA LEU A 83 10.80 26.91 -9.77
C LEU A 83 9.80 27.25 -10.89
N LEU A 84 8.71 27.92 -10.55
CA LEU A 84 7.62 28.31 -11.44
C LEU A 84 7.25 29.77 -11.16
N ASN A 85 6.43 30.37 -12.03
CA ASN A 85 5.80 31.67 -11.77
C ASN A 85 4.66 31.61 -10.73
N HIS A 86 4.73 30.67 -9.79
CA HIS A 86 3.81 30.44 -8.68
C HIS A 86 4.62 30.03 -7.46
N THR A 87 4.26 30.56 -6.31
CA THR A 87 4.80 30.16 -5.01
C THR A 87 3.67 29.69 -4.13
N THR A 88 3.97 28.79 -3.21
CA THR A 88 3.01 28.21 -2.27
C THR A 88 3.50 28.45 -0.84
N GLU A 89 2.63 28.92 0.03
CA GLU A 89 2.90 28.99 1.46
C GLU A 89 2.73 27.62 2.11
N VAL A 90 3.60 27.29 3.06
CA VAL A 90 3.57 25.99 3.73
C VAL A 90 3.54 26.17 5.23
N THR A 91 2.61 25.49 5.89
CA THR A 91 2.52 25.43 7.36
C THR A 91 2.45 23.97 7.81
N GLY A 92 3.45 23.53 8.58
CA GLY A 92 3.51 22.19 9.16
C GLY A 92 3.10 22.16 10.63
N GLY A 93 2.84 20.97 11.15
CA GLY A 93 2.54 20.74 12.56
C GLY A 93 1.05 20.84 12.94
N VAL A 94 0.14 20.92 11.96
CA VAL A 94 -1.30 21.03 12.22
C VAL A 94 -1.85 19.69 12.69
N LEU A 95 -2.28 19.60 13.96
CA LEU A 95 -2.69 18.33 14.57
C LEU A 95 -1.60 17.24 14.43
N GLU A 96 -0.34 17.62 14.64
CA GLU A 96 0.83 16.76 14.41
C GLU A 96 0.73 15.43 15.18
N LYS A 97 0.32 15.50 16.45
CA LYS A 97 0.23 14.32 17.32
C LYS A 97 -0.82 13.34 16.82
N GLU A 98 -2.00 13.85 16.47
CA GLU A 98 -3.13 13.09 15.99
C GLU A 98 -2.81 12.45 14.63
N CYS A 99 -2.24 13.23 13.70
CA CYS A 99 -1.84 12.73 12.40
C CYS A 99 -0.77 11.63 12.50
N SER A 100 0.22 11.81 13.38
CA SER A 100 1.29 10.84 13.62
C SER A 100 0.75 9.55 14.25
N ALA A 101 -0.18 9.66 15.22
CA ALA A 101 -0.82 8.52 15.86
C ALA A 101 -1.58 7.66 14.85
N ILE A 102 -2.43 8.28 14.01
CA ILE A 102 -3.21 7.57 12.98
C ILE A 102 -2.30 6.80 12.01
N LEU A 103 -1.21 7.42 11.54
CA LEU A 103 -0.26 6.77 10.64
C LEU A 103 0.47 5.59 11.33
N SER A 104 0.90 5.80 12.56
CA SER A 104 1.60 4.79 13.34
C SER A 104 0.72 3.56 13.59
N GLU A 105 -0.52 3.78 14.04
CA GLU A 105 -1.52 2.73 14.25
C GLU A 105 -1.83 1.96 12.96
N PHE A 106 -2.02 2.68 11.84
CA PHE A 106 -2.24 2.06 10.53
C PHE A 106 -1.11 1.10 10.15
N PHE A 107 0.15 1.53 10.28
CA PHE A 107 1.29 0.68 9.90
C PHE A 107 1.54 -0.48 10.88
N VAL A 108 1.23 -0.31 12.18
CA VAL A 108 1.25 -1.41 13.15
C VAL A 108 0.22 -2.47 12.75
N SER A 109 -1.03 -2.06 12.54
CA SER A 109 -2.12 -2.96 12.12
C SER A 109 -1.80 -3.67 10.79
N LEU A 110 -1.29 -2.92 9.80
CA LEU A 110 -0.92 -3.46 8.49
C LEU A 110 0.16 -4.55 8.61
N ARG A 111 1.22 -4.32 9.40
CA ARG A 111 2.29 -5.32 9.58
C ARG A 111 1.78 -6.57 10.27
N SER A 112 0.96 -6.43 11.31
CA SER A 112 0.37 -7.58 12.02
C SER A 112 -0.48 -8.43 11.08
N ARG A 113 -1.32 -7.80 10.25
CA ARG A 113 -2.15 -8.51 9.28
C ARG A 113 -1.32 -9.22 8.20
N LEU A 114 -0.31 -8.56 7.63
CA LEU A 114 0.56 -9.19 6.63
C LEU A 114 1.34 -10.39 7.19
N LYS A 115 1.74 -10.32 8.46
CA LYS A 115 2.39 -11.44 9.15
C LYS A 115 1.44 -12.63 9.28
N ALA A 116 0.21 -12.40 9.77
CA ALA A 116 -0.80 -13.44 9.92
C ALA A 116 -1.19 -14.08 8.56
N GLU A 117 -1.36 -13.26 7.51
CA GLU A 117 -1.64 -13.73 6.15
C GLU A 117 -0.50 -14.61 5.61
N LYS A 118 0.77 -14.26 5.90
CA LYS A 118 1.93 -15.04 5.50
C LYS A 118 1.98 -16.39 6.24
N GLU A 119 1.83 -16.38 7.56
CA GLU A 119 1.83 -17.59 8.39
C GLU A 119 0.70 -18.55 7.99
N ALA A 120 -0.51 -18.03 7.75
CA ALA A 120 -1.63 -18.83 7.27
C ALA A 120 -1.35 -19.46 5.89
N ARG A 121 -0.70 -18.72 4.99
CA ARG A 121 -0.31 -19.23 3.67
C ARG A 121 0.77 -20.31 3.76
N GLU A 122 1.72 -20.17 4.67
CA GLU A 122 2.76 -21.17 4.91
C GLU A 122 2.18 -22.44 5.53
N GLN A 123 1.27 -22.32 6.49
CA GLN A 123 0.60 -23.47 7.09
C GLN A 123 -0.28 -24.21 6.07
N ALA A 124 -1.06 -23.49 5.26
CA ALA A 124 -1.88 -24.10 4.21
C ALA A 124 -1.05 -24.87 3.18
N LYS A 125 0.17 -24.39 2.85
CA LYS A 125 1.10 -25.12 1.99
C LYS A 125 1.59 -26.41 2.63
N LYS A 126 1.97 -26.37 3.91
CA LYS A 126 2.43 -27.57 4.65
C LYS A 126 1.34 -28.62 4.74
N THR A 127 0.12 -28.23 5.12
CA THR A 127 -1.01 -29.16 5.20
C THR A 127 -1.34 -29.80 3.84
N ALA A 128 -1.33 -29.01 2.76
CA ALA A 128 -1.55 -29.55 1.41
C ALA A 128 -0.43 -30.49 0.93
N GLU A 129 0.79 -30.34 1.44
CA GLU A 129 1.94 -31.22 1.14
C GLU A 129 1.88 -32.50 1.97
N GLU A 130 1.50 -32.40 3.25
CA GLU A 130 1.25 -33.54 4.14
C GLU A 130 0.09 -34.42 3.64
N GLU A 131 -1.02 -33.82 3.21
CA GLU A 131 -2.17 -34.55 2.64
C GLU A 131 -1.80 -35.29 1.35
N LYS A 132 -0.99 -34.67 0.48
CA LYS A 132 -0.50 -35.31 -0.75
C LYS A 132 0.43 -36.49 -0.44
N ASN A 133 1.33 -36.33 0.53
CA ASN A 133 2.23 -37.41 0.93
C ASN A 133 1.47 -38.57 1.58
N ALA A 134 0.46 -38.28 2.41
CA ALA A 134 -0.39 -39.32 3.01
C ALA A 134 -1.21 -40.09 1.96
N ALA A 135 -1.74 -39.40 0.94
CA ALA A 135 -2.46 -40.04 -0.16
C ALA A 135 -1.55 -40.96 -0.99
N ALA A 136 -0.32 -40.54 -1.27
CA ALA A 136 0.66 -41.35 -2.01
C ALA A 136 1.05 -42.63 -1.25
N ILE A 137 1.19 -42.56 0.08
CA ILE A 137 1.48 -43.74 0.93
C ILE A 137 0.28 -44.71 0.94
N GLY A 138 -0.95 -44.19 0.92
CA GLY A 138 -2.17 -45.00 0.83
C GLY A 138 -2.26 -45.82 -0.46
N GLU A 139 -1.98 -45.20 -1.61
CA GLU A 139 -1.98 -45.88 -2.92
C GLU A 139 -0.87 -46.94 -3.05
N GLU A 140 0.31 -46.72 -2.45
CA GLU A 140 1.39 -47.71 -2.40
C GLU A 140 1.05 -48.92 -1.50
N SER A 141 0.25 -48.72 -0.43
CA SER A 141 -0.16 -49.79 0.48
C SER A 141 -1.24 -50.71 -0.12
N GLU A 142 -2.24 -50.16 -0.84
CA GLU A 142 -3.28 -50.94 -1.52
C GLU A 142 -2.75 -51.72 -2.73
N THR A 143 -1.72 -51.21 -3.42
CA THR A 143 -1.08 -51.90 -4.54
C THR A 143 -0.16 -53.04 -4.07
N ALA A 144 0.48 -52.91 -2.91
CA ALA A 144 1.26 -53.98 -2.30
C ALA A 144 0.38 -55.14 -1.80
N GLU A 145 -0.80 -54.86 -1.21
CA GLU A 145 -1.73 -55.90 -0.76
C GLU A 145 -2.37 -56.70 -1.91
N LYS A 146 -2.70 -56.05 -3.03
CA LYS A 146 -3.21 -56.75 -4.23
C LYS A 146 -2.18 -57.64 -4.91
N SER A 147 -0.90 -57.25 -4.90
CA SER A 147 0.20 -58.05 -5.47
C SER A 147 0.48 -59.33 -4.65
N ALA A 148 0.31 -59.29 -3.32
CA ALA A 148 0.52 -60.44 -2.46
C ALA A 148 -0.58 -61.53 -2.61
N CYS A 149 -1.81 -61.13 -2.93
CA CYS A 149 -2.94 -62.06 -3.08
C CYS A 149 -2.90 -62.88 -4.40
N ASP A 150 -2.22 -62.39 -5.44
CA ASP A 150 -2.18 -63.01 -6.79
C ASP A 150 -1.09 -64.10 -6.93
N SER A 151 -0.40 -64.45 -5.84
CA SER A 151 0.67 -65.47 -5.84
C SER A 151 0.28 -66.78 -5.12
N GLY A 152 -1.00 -66.96 -4.80
CA GLY A 152 -1.51 -68.06 -3.97
C GLY A 152 -2.13 -69.27 -4.69
N GLU A 153 -2.30 -69.25 -6.02
CA GLU A 153 -3.08 -70.31 -6.73
C GLU A 153 -2.39 -70.90 -7.96
N GLU A 154 -1.18 -71.48 -7.84
CA GLU A 154 -0.71 -72.48 -8.83
C GLU A 154 0.05 -73.62 -8.14
N ASN A 155 -0.70 -74.55 -7.55
CA ASN A 155 -0.23 -75.92 -7.27
C ASN A 155 -1.44 -76.85 -7.39
N GLY A 156 -1.72 -77.29 -8.62
CA GLY A 156 -2.89 -78.10 -8.92
C GLY A 156 -2.76 -78.88 -10.21
N ASN A 157 -2.02 -79.99 -10.12
CA ASN A 157 -2.03 -81.19 -10.97
C ASN A 157 -1.21 -81.18 -12.28
#